data_AF-A0A379XSH1-F1
#
_entry.id   AF-A0A379XSH1-F1
#
_cell.length_a   1.000
_cell.length_b   1.000
_cell.length_c   1.000
_cell.angle_alpha   90.00
_cell.angle_beta   90.00
_cell.angle_gamma   90.00
#
_symmetry.space_group_name_H-M   'P 1'
#
loop_
_entity.id
_entity.type
_entity.pdbx_description
1 polymer ?
#
loop_
_entity_poly.entity_id
_entity_poly.type
_entity_poly.pdbx_seq_one_letter_code
_entity_poly.pdbx_strand_id
1 'polypeptide(L)'
;MPKIRSATSGRLLIVYLFIREATAALGLTSLGGHPQMVRPLLAPMAEGAAEKNHGEIPGAVRYRLRAMSAATDNVGLFFGEDIFVAFGAIIFMHNFMLESGGIQTEPLHIALWGIPTAICAFLIHGTRLWRLDSYLQREVAKANAAAQGEAK
;
A
#
# COMPACT_ATOMS: atom_id res chain seq x y z
N MET A 1 -2.62 3.57 29.16
CA MET A 1 -2.49 3.56 27.69
C MET A 1 -1.39 2.58 27.31
N PRO A 2 -1.68 1.43 26.68
CA PRO A 2 -0.61 0.53 26.28
C PRO A 2 0.23 1.25 25.21
N LYS A 3 1.50 1.52 25.55
CA LYS A 3 2.50 2.04 24.61
C LYS A 3 2.63 1.03 23.48
N ILE A 4 2.05 1.32 22.32
CA ILE A 4 2.36 0.61 21.08
C ILE A 4 3.81 0.97 20.73
N ARG A 5 4.74 0.22 21.33
CA ARG A 5 6.20 0.37 21.23
C ARG A 5 6.75 -0.30 19.97
N SER A 6 5.88 -0.61 19.00
CA SER A 6 6.17 -1.55 17.90
C SER A 6 5.55 -1.15 16.55
N ALA A 7 5.08 0.09 16.40
CA ALA A 7 4.63 0.58 15.10
C ALA A 7 5.86 1.06 14.31
N THR A 8 6.42 0.19 13.48
CA THR A 8 7.39 0.55 12.44
C THR A 8 6.64 1.11 11.23
N SER A 9 7.30 1.92 10.41
CA SER A 9 6.68 2.48 9.20
C SER A 9 6.19 1.37 8.26
N GLY A 10 6.95 0.28 8.10
CA GLY A 10 6.55 -0.87 7.30
C GLY A 10 5.28 -1.55 7.82
N ARG A 11 5.20 -1.84 9.12
CA ARG A 11 4.00 -2.45 9.72
C ARG A 11 2.76 -1.57 9.62
N LEU A 12 2.93 -0.26 9.82
CA LEU A 12 1.84 0.70 9.66
C LEU A 12 1.30 0.67 8.23
N LEU A 13 2.19 0.67 7.23
CA LEU A 13 1.81 0.61 5.82
C LEU A 13 1.17 -0.74 5.45
N ILE A 14 1.59 -1.86 6.05
CA ILE A 14 0.95 -3.18 5.81
C ILE A 14 -0.49 -3.20 6.33
N VAL A 15 -0.73 -2.68 7.54
CA VAL A 15 -2.09 -2.59 8.09
C VAL A 15 -2.96 -1.67 7.24
N TYR A 16 -2.40 -0.55 6.79
CA TYR A 16 -3.10 0.35 5.87
C TYR A 16 -3.42 -0.34 4.53
N LEU A 17 -2.46 -1.07 3.93
CA LEU A 17 -2.68 -1.84 2.70
C LEU A 17 -3.88 -2.77 2.84
N PHE A 18 -3.91 -3.55 3.93
CA PHE A 18 -4.99 -4.50 4.19
C PHE A 18 -6.35 -3.80 4.29
N ILE A 19 -6.43 -2.72 5.08
CA ILE A 19 -7.67 -1.95 5.24
C ILE A 19 -8.10 -1.37 3.89
N ARG A 20 -7.18 -0.76 3.16
CA ARG A 20 -7.45 -0.13 1.86
C ARG A 20 -7.97 -1.14 0.85
N GLU A 21 -7.30 -2.27 0.70
CA GLU A 21 -7.69 -3.35 -0.21
C GLU A 21 -9.06 -3.95 0.16
N ALA A 22 -9.30 -4.22 1.45
CA ALA A 22 -10.58 -4.71 1.92
C ALA A 22 -11.72 -3.70 1.68
N THR A 23 -11.48 -2.41 1.95
CA THR A 23 -12.49 -1.38 1.68
C THR A 23 -12.77 -1.23 0.19
N ALA A 24 -11.75 -1.29 -0.66
CA ALA A 24 -11.90 -1.20 -2.11
C ALA A 24 -12.67 -2.41 -2.68
N ALA A 25 -12.40 -3.62 -2.19
CA ALA A 25 -13.15 -4.83 -2.55
C ALA A 25 -14.63 -4.77 -2.18
N LEU A 26 -14.98 -4.05 -1.10
CA LEU A 26 -16.36 -3.79 -0.70
C LEU A 26 -17.02 -2.63 -1.47
N GLY A 27 -16.34 -2.02 -2.44
CA GLY A 27 -16.86 -0.90 -3.23
C GLY A 27 -16.69 0.48 -2.60
N LEU A 28 -15.95 0.59 -1.49
CA LEU A 28 -15.62 1.87 -0.85
C LEU A 28 -14.37 2.51 -1.49
N THR A 29 -14.28 2.48 -2.82
CA THR A 29 -13.18 3.09 -3.58
C THR A 29 -13.18 4.62 -3.49
N SER A 30 -14.34 5.21 -3.16
CA SER A 30 -14.54 6.66 -2.94
C SER A 30 -13.99 7.19 -1.62
N LEU A 31 -13.30 6.38 -0.80
CA LEU A 31 -12.59 6.83 0.40
C LEU A 31 -11.35 7.64 0.03
N GLY A 32 -11.55 8.85 -0.52
CA GLY A 32 -10.50 9.82 -0.86
C GLY A 32 -9.64 9.40 -2.06
N GLY A 33 -9.45 10.33 -3.00
CA GLY A 33 -8.51 10.11 -4.09
C GLY A 33 -7.06 9.94 -3.60
N HIS A 34 -6.22 9.37 -4.45
CA HIS A 34 -4.81 9.14 -4.19
C HIS A 34 -4.06 10.34 -3.57
N PRO A 35 -4.19 11.58 -4.08
CA PRO A 35 -3.52 12.72 -3.46
C PRO A 35 -4.06 13.09 -2.07
N GLN A 36 -5.35 12.82 -1.79
CA GLN A 36 -5.98 13.10 -0.50
C GLN A 36 -5.64 12.05 0.57
N MET A 37 -5.41 10.79 0.19
CA MET A 37 -5.01 9.74 1.13
C MET A 37 -3.50 9.79 1.43
N VAL A 38 -2.67 10.01 0.41
CA VAL A 38 -1.22 9.85 0.54
C VAL A 38 -0.54 11.07 1.15
N ARG A 39 -0.81 12.28 0.64
CA ARG A 39 -0.04 13.47 1.00
C ARG A 39 -0.34 14.00 2.42
N PRO A 40 -1.60 14.15 2.85
CA PRO A 40 -1.89 14.74 4.17
C PRO A 40 -1.91 13.72 5.30
N LEU A 41 -2.02 12.41 5.01
CA LEU A 41 -2.22 11.39 6.03
C LEU A 41 -1.13 10.31 6.00
N LEU A 42 -1.04 9.51 4.94
CA LEU A 42 -0.20 8.31 4.94
C LEU A 42 1.30 8.63 5.00
N ALA A 43 1.75 9.58 4.18
CA ALA A 43 3.15 10.02 4.16
C ALA A 43 3.62 10.59 5.52
N PRO A 44 2.93 11.58 6.14
CA PRO A 44 3.36 12.08 7.45
C PRO A 44 3.26 11.02 8.56
N MET A 45 2.31 10.08 8.49
CA MET A 45 2.26 8.95 9.43
C MET A 45 3.47 8.02 9.30
N ALA A 46 3.87 7.69 8.07
CA ALA A 46 5.02 6.84 7.81
C ALA A 46 6.35 7.53 8.18
N GLU A 47 6.46 8.84 7.94
CA GLU A 47 7.59 9.69 8.37
C GLU A 47 7.67 9.77 9.89
N GLY A 48 6.57 10.10 10.59
CA GLY A 48 6.54 10.18 12.04
C GLY A 48 6.83 8.84 12.73
N ALA A 49 6.40 7.72 12.14
CA ALA A 49 6.75 6.38 12.63
C ALA A 49 8.25 6.08 12.45
N ALA A 50 8.87 6.55 11.38
CA ALA A 50 10.31 6.38 11.17
C ALA A 50 11.11 7.28 12.13
N GLU A 51 10.72 8.54 12.26
CA GLU A 51 11.39 9.51 13.14
C GLU A 51 11.33 9.08 14.62
N LYS A 52 10.20 8.52 15.06
CA LYS A 52 10.06 7.97 16.41
C LYS A 52 11.02 6.80 16.70
N ASN A 53 11.31 5.97 15.70
CA ASN A 53 12.13 4.76 15.87
C ASN A 53 13.63 5.01 15.59
N HIS A 54 13.95 6.01 14.78
CA HIS A 54 15.31 6.25 14.26
C HIS A 54 15.88 7.62 14.59
N GLY A 55 15.10 8.53 15.16
CA GLY A 55 15.51 9.93 15.31
C GLY A 55 15.38 10.69 14.00
N GLU A 56 16.24 11.69 13.78
CA GLU A 56 16.20 12.48 12.56
C GLU A 56 16.56 11.63 11.33
N ILE A 57 15.65 11.57 10.36
CA ILE A 57 15.82 10.75 9.16
C ILE A 57 16.40 11.57 8.00
N PRO A 58 17.38 11.04 7.25
CA PRO A 58 17.93 11.71 6.06
C PRO A 58 16.86 11.98 5.00
N GLY A 59 17.02 13.05 4.21
CA GLY A 59 16.07 13.42 3.15
C GLY A 59 15.79 12.29 2.16
N ALA A 60 16.81 11.50 1.77
CA ALA A 60 16.65 10.35 0.87
C ALA A 60 15.70 9.27 1.46
N VAL A 61 15.76 9.04 2.77
CA VAL A 61 14.89 8.11 3.49
C VAL A 61 13.45 8.64 3.52
N ARG A 62 13.28 9.94 3.74
CA ARG A 62 11.97 10.61 3.71
C ARG A 62 11.30 10.47 2.33
N TYR A 63 12.01 10.72 1.24
CA TYR A 63 11.47 10.53 -0.11
C TYR A 63 11.11 9.07 -0.39
N ARG A 64 11.91 8.11 0.09
CA ARG A 64 11.60 6.68 -0.01
C ARG A 64 10.29 6.33 0.72
N LEU A 65 10.08 6.85 1.92
CA LEU A 65 8.85 6.66 2.69
C LEU A 65 7.63 7.23 1.97
N ARG A 66 7.73 8.43 1.38
CA ARG A 66 6.67 9.02 0.55
C ARG A 66 6.34 8.16 -0.66
N ALA A 67 7.37 7.68 -1.37
CA ALA A 67 7.20 6.82 -2.53
C ALA A 67 6.53 5.48 -2.15
N MET A 68 6.95 4.86 -1.05
CA MET A 68 6.34 3.62 -0.56
C MET A 68 4.91 3.84 -0.05
N SER A 69 4.62 4.99 0.55
CA SER A 69 3.26 5.36 0.95
C SER A 69 2.35 5.48 -0.28
N ALA A 70 2.79 6.20 -1.31
CA ALA A 70 2.08 6.28 -2.58
C ALA A 70 1.89 4.90 -3.24
N ALA A 71 2.95 4.09 -3.29
CA ALA A 71 2.84 2.73 -3.84
C ALA A 71 1.81 1.88 -3.08
N THR A 72 1.73 2.03 -1.75
CA THR A 72 0.81 1.25 -0.91
C THR A 72 -0.65 1.59 -1.15
N ASP A 73 -0.99 2.88 -1.23
CA ASP A 73 -2.36 3.28 -1.55
C ASP A 73 -2.77 2.84 -2.96
N ASN A 74 -1.88 2.98 -3.95
CA ASN A 74 -2.18 2.54 -5.32
C ASN A 74 -2.38 1.03 -5.43
N VAL A 75 -1.50 0.22 -4.83
CA VAL A 75 -1.64 -1.25 -4.88
C VAL A 75 -2.92 -1.69 -4.17
N GLY A 76 -3.21 -1.16 -2.98
CA GLY A 76 -4.41 -1.53 -2.23
C GLY A 76 -5.69 -1.14 -2.96
N LEU A 77 -5.75 0.06 -3.54
CA LEU A 77 -6.91 0.52 -4.28
C LEU A 77 -7.12 -0.27 -5.57
N PHE A 78 -6.06 -0.42 -6.39
CA PHE A 78 -6.14 -1.05 -7.71
C PHE A 78 -6.61 -2.51 -7.61
N PHE A 79 -5.90 -3.32 -6.82
CA PHE A 79 -6.23 -4.75 -6.72
C PHE A 79 -7.47 -5.02 -5.87
N GLY A 80 -7.85 -4.10 -4.98
CA GLY A 80 -9.12 -4.18 -4.26
C GLY A 80 -10.31 -3.83 -5.15
N GLU A 81 -10.21 -2.79 -5.99
CA GLU A 81 -11.27 -2.39 -6.93
C GLU A 81 -11.57 -3.48 -7.96
N ASP A 82 -10.57 -4.26 -8.38
CA ASP A 82 -10.74 -5.39 -9.31
C ASP A 82 -11.66 -6.51 -8.77
N ILE A 83 -11.88 -6.59 -7.44
CA ILE A 83 -12.82 -7.54 -6.81
C ILE A 83 -14.24 -6.96 -6.76
N PHE A 84 -14.41 -5.65 -6.98
CA PHE A 84 -15.70 -5.00 -6.86
C PHE A 84 -16.54 -5.21 -8.12
N VAL A 85 -17.69 -5.89 -7.98
CA VAL A 85 -18.56 -6.33 -9.09
C VAL A 85 -19.03 -5.19 -10.00
N ALA A 86 -19.22 -3.98 -9.47
CA ALA A 86 -19.67 -2.82 -10.24
C ALA A 86 -18.52 -2.01 -10.87
N PHE A 87 -17.30 -2.55 -10.89
CA PHE A 87 -16.18 -1.98 -11.61
C PHE A 87 -16.41 -2.03 -13.12
N GLY A 88 -16.18 -0.92 -13.81
CA GLY A 88 -16.53 -0.76 -15.24
C GLY A 88 -15.86 -1.80 -16.14
N ALA A 89 -14.64 -2.24 -15.81
CA ALA A 89 -13.94 -3.26 -16.58
C ALA A 89 -14.62 -4.64 -16.49
N ILE A 90 -15.20 -4.99 -15.34
CA ILE A 90 -15.91 -6.27 -15.17
C ILE A 90 -17.17 -6.29 -16.02
N ILE A 91 -17.94 -5.20 -16.02
CA ILE A 91 -19.13 -5.06 -16.86
C ILE A 91 -18.75 -5.11 -18.35
N PHE A 92 -17.64 -4.47 -18.73
CA PHE A 92 -17.13 -4.54 -20.10
C PHE A 92 -16.75 -5.97 -20.50
N MET A 93 -16.01 -6.70 -19.66
CA MET A 93 -15.65 -8.11 -19.92
C MET A 93 -16.88 -9.01 -20.01
N HIS A 94 -17.86 -8.82 -19.11
CA HIS A 94 -19.13 -9.52 -19.15
C HIS A 94 -19.86 -9.30 -20.48
N ASN A 95 -20.04 -8.04 -20.88
CA ASN A 95 -20.75 -7.71 -22.12
C ASN A 95 -20.00 -8.26 -23.34
N PHE A 96 -18.67 -8.17 -23.35
CA PHE A 96 -17.85 -8.75 -24.42
C PHE A 96 -17.99 -10.28 -24.52
N MET A 97 -17.96 -11.00 -23.38
CA MET A 97 -18.14 -12.46 -23.35
C MET A 97 -19.54 -12.88 -23.79
N LEU A 98 -20.56 -12.10 -23.43
CA LEU A 98 -21.93 -12.32 -23.83
C LEU A 98 -22.12 -12.09 -25.34
N GLU A 99 -21.65 -10.95 -25.87
CA GLU A 99 -21.84 -10.54 -27.26
C GLU A 99 -20.96 -11.33 -28.24
N SER A 100 -19.70 -11.60 -27.89
CA SER A 100 -18.73 -12.24 -28.81
C SER A 100 -18.65 -13.75 -28.65
N GLY A 101 -18.87 -14.26 -27.43
CA GLY A 101 -18.69 -15.68 -27.09
C GLY A 101 -20.00 -16.44 -26.86
N GLY A 102 -21.14 -15.75 -26.69
CA GLY A 102 -22.40 -16.36 -26.27
C GLY A 102 -22.35 -16.98 -24.87
N ILE A 103 -21.33 -16.67 -24.06
CA ILE A 103 -21.14 -17.23 -22.74
C ILE A 103 -21.79 -16.29 -21.72
N GLN A 104 -22.86 -16.76 -21.08
CA GLN A 104 -23.46 -16.05 -19.96
C GLN A 104 -22.61 -16.26 -18.71
N THR A 105 -21.76 -15.29 -18.39
CA THR A 105 -21.00 -15.25 -17.13
C THR A 105 -21.65 -14.28 -16.17
N GLU A 106 -21.94 -14.69 -14.95
CA GLU A 106 -22.39 -13.72 -13.95
C GLU A 106 -21.22 -12.77 -13.59
N PRO A 107 -21.39 -11.43 -13.58
CA PRO A 107 -20.33 -10.49 -13.23
C PRO A 107 -19.66 -10.78 -11.88
N LEU A 108 -20.42 -11.33 -10.93
CA LEU A 108 -19.93 -11.78 -9.63
C LEU A 108 -18.85 -12.87 -9.76
N HIS A 109 -19.02 -13.82 -10.70
CA HIS A 109 -18.04 -14.88 -10.92
C HIS A 109 -16.72 -14.31 -11.44
N ILE A 110 -16.76 -13.34 -12.35
CA ILE A 110 -15.56 -12.67 -12.88
C ILE A 110 -14.83 -11.94 -11.73
N ALA A 111 -15.58 -11.24 -10.88
CA ALA A 111 -15.04 -10.50 -9.74
C ALA A 111 -14.38 -11.41 -8.69
N LEU A 112 -14.97 -12.58 -8.39
CA LEU A 112 -14.42 -13.55 -7.44
C LEU A 112 -13.05 -14.09 -7.88
N TRP A 113 -12.80 -14.18 -9.19
CA TRP A 113 -11.50 -14.56 -9.74
C TRP A 113 -10.43 -13.48 -9.58
N GLY A 114 -10.79 -12.27 -9.16
CA GLY A 114 -9.84 -11.23 -8.74
C GLY A 114 -9.19 -11.51 -7.37
N ILE A 115 -9.84 -12.30 -6.50
CA ILE A 115 -9.38 -12.56 -5.13
C ILE A 115 -7.97 -13.19 -5.08
N PRO A 116 -7.64 -14.24 -5.86
CA PRO A 116 -6.30 -14.80 -5.88
C PRO A 116 -5.22 -13.78 -6.28
N THR A 117 -5.52 -12.90 -7.23
CA THR A 117 -4.62 -11.84 -7.69
C THR A 117 -4.39 -10.80 -6.60
N ALA A 118 -5.45 -10.35 -5.92
CA ALA A 118 -5.36 -9.41 -4.81
C ALA A 118 -4.54 -9.98 -3.65
N ILE A 119 -4.77 -11.25 -3.27
CA ILE A 119 -3.94 -11.94 -2.26
C ILE A 119 -2.46 -11.95 -2.67
N CYS A 120 -2.15 -12.25 -3.94
CA CYS A 120 -0.77 -12.22 -4.42
C CYS A 120 -0.17 -10.80 -4.34
N ALA A 121 -0.92 -9.78 -4.74
CA ALA A 121 -0.49 -8.39 -4.65
C ALA A 121 -0.23 -7.97 -3.20
N PHE A 122 -1.13 -8.33 -2.28
CA PHE A 122 -0.98 -8.10 -0.84
C PHE A 122 0.30 -8.74 -0.29
N LEU A 123 0.54 -10.01 -0.61
CA LEU A 123 1.72 -10.74 -0.13
C LEU A 123 3.02 -10.14 -0.69
N ILE A 124 3.06 -9.82 -1.99
CA ILE A 124 4.24 -9.24 -2.64
C ILE A 124 4.53 -7.85 -2.06
N HIS A 125 3.53 -6.98 -2.00
CA HIS A 125 3.73 -5.61 -1.51
C HIS A 125 3.92 -5.56 0.00
N GLY A 126 3.22 -6.40 0.75
CA GLY A 126 3.44 -6.60 2.18
C GLY A 126 4.87 -7.06 2.50
N THR A 127 5.43 -7.97 1.70
CA THR A 127 6.84 -8.38 1.83
C THR A 127 7.80 -7.23 1.51
N ARG A 128 7.50 -6.38 0.52
CA ARG A 128 8.30 -5.17 0.21
C ARG A 128 8.27 -4.17 1.36
N LEU A 129 7.12 -3.98 2.00
CA LEU A 129 6.95 -3.11 3.16
C LEU A 129 7.63 -3.66 4.41
N TRP A 130 7.64 -4.98 4.59
CA TRP A 130 8.41 -5.60 5.67
C TRP A 130 9.92 -5.41 5.47
N ARG A 131 10.41 -5.57 4.24
CA ARG A 131 11.82 -5.29 3.88
C ARG A 131 12.19 -3.80 3.99
N LEU A 132 11.21 -2.90 3.92
CA LEU A 132 11.42 -1.46 4.07
C LEU A 132 12.00 -1.17 5.46
N ASP A 133 11.51 -1.80 6.52
CA ASP A 133 12.00 -1.55 7.89
C ASP A 133 13.51 -1.87 8.02
N SER A 134 13.98 -2.98 7.45
CA SER A 134 15.40 -3.31 7.42
C SER A 134 16.23 -2.37 6.54
N TYR A 135 15.65 -1.86 5.46
CA TYR A 135 16.29 -0.85 4.61
C TYR A 135 16.46 0.48 5.36
N LEU A 136 15.41 0.96 6.04
CA LEU A 136 15.43 2.19 6.82
C LEU A 136 16.51 2.14 7.91
N GLN A 137 16.58 1.04 8.65
CA GLN A 137 17.61 0.81 9.67
C GLN A 137 19.02 0.95 9.11
N ARG A 138 19.30 0.35 7.95
CA ARG A 138 20.63 0.38 7.32
C ARG A 138 21.00 1.78 6.84
N GLU A 139 20.08 2.48 6.18
CA GLU A 139 20.35 3.81 5.64
C GLU A 139 20.53 4.86 6.74
N VAL A 140 19.74 4.79 7.81
CA VAL A 140 19.95 5.65 8.98
C VAL A 140 21.29 5.35 9.65
N ALA A 141 21.64 4.07 9.84
CA ALA A 141 22.93 3.71 10.45
C ALA A 141 24.13 4.21 9.63
N LYS A 142 24.06 4.13 8.29
CA LYS A 142 25.09 4.68 7.40
C LYS A 142 25.20 6.20 7.52
N ALA A 143 24.08 6.91 7.54
CA ALA A 143 24.08 8.37 7.68
C ALA A 143 24.70 8.81 9.01
N ASN A 144 24.37 8.12 10.11
CA ASN A 144 24.95 8.39 11.42
C ASN A 144 26.47 8.12 11.45
N ALA A 145 26.93 7.04 10.81
CA ALA A 145 28.35 6.72 10.72
C ALA A 145 29.14 7.76 9.88
N ALA A 146 28.56 8.26 8.79
CA ALA A 146 29.17 9.33 7.99
C ALA A 146 29.31 10.63 8.78
N ALA A 147 28.26 11.03 9.51
CA ALA A 147 28.29 12.23 10.37
C ALA A 147 29.34 12.14 11.49
N GLN A 148 29.58 10.94 12.03
CA GLN A 148 30.63 10.71 13.03
C GLN A 148 32.04 10.72 12.44
N GLY A 149 32.20 10.34 11.18
CA GLY A 149 33.48 10.36 10.46
C GLY A 149 33.93 11.76 10.03
N GLU A 150 32.99 12.67 9.75
CA GLU A 150 33.29 14.07 9.43
C GLU A 150 33.60 14.93 10.67
N ALA A 151 33.15 14.50 11.86
CA ALA A 151 33.39 15.19 13.12
C ALA A 151 34.77 14.88 13.75
N LYS A 152 35.60 14.06 13.09
CA LYS A 152 36.91 13.61 13.57
C LYS A 152 38.01 14.04 12.61
#